data_AF-W9E7Y5-F1
#
_entry.id   AF-W9E7Y5-F1
#
_cell.length_a   1.000
_cell.length_b   1.000
_cell.length_c   1.000
_cell.angle_alpha   90.00
_cell.angle_beta   90.00
_cell.angle_gamma   90.00
#
_symmetry.space_group_name_H-M   'P 1'
#
loop_
_entity.id
_entity.type
_entity.pdbx_description
1 polymer ?
#
loop_
_entity_poly.entity_id
_entity_poly.type
_entity_poly.pdbx_seq_one_letter_code
_entity_poly.pdbx_strand_id
1 'polypeptide(L)'
;MYECEVRENCKTYVQGECWICENYSLYWPEDKRILCKRQIQEREERKLKRKMKKENEASKRGKRAKRKGWEGENEVVKLLQKYGIEAERVPLSGALKSTKYSCDVVANINGEKRIEVKRRKTGLTSIYNWLNEDENSNLLMMRQDNKDWLVCMTFEEFLNLISKEVS
;
A
#
# COMPACT_ATOMS: atom_id res chain seq x y z
N MET A 1 43.35 25.94 21.99
CA MET A 1 41.99 26.33 22.44
C MET A 1 41.02 25.79 21.41
N TYR A 2 40.09 24.91 21.77
CA TYR A 2 39.13 24.39 20.79
C TYR A 2 38.13 25.49 20.44
N GLU A 3 38.03 25.86 19.17
CA GLU A 3 37.07 26.84 18.68
C GLU A 3 35.70 26.17 18.48
N CYS A 4 34.64 26.80 18.99
CA CYS A 4 33.28 26.28 18.87
C CYS A 4 32.58 26.93 17.67
N GLU A 5 32.30 26.16 16.63
CA GLU A 5 31.71 26.65 15.37
C GLU A 5 30.27 27.16 15.50
N VAL A 6 29.55 26.75 16.55
CA VAL A 6 28.15 27.16 16.81
C VAL A 6 28.05 28.15 17.97
N ARG A 7 29.18 28.76 18.37
CA ARG A 7 29.27 29.69 19.50
C ARG A 7 28.19 30.77 19.47
N GLU A 8 28.05 31.46 18.34
CA GLU A 8 27.14 32.59 18.19
C GLU A 8 25.66 32.19 18.25
N ASN A 9 25.34 30.93 17.94
CA ASN A 9 23.97 30.43 17.95
C ASN A 9 23.63 29.60 19.20
N CYS A 10 24.56 29.43 20.14
CA CYS A 10 24.39 28.53 21.29
C CYS A 10 23.98 29.31 22.54
N LYS A 11 22.74 29.13 23.01
CA LYS A 11 22.20 29.80 24.21
C LYS A 11 22.99 29.54 25.48
N THR A 12 23.67 28.40 25.55
CA THR A 12 24.43 27.95 26.71
C THR A 12 25.89 28.40 26.66
N TYR A 13 26.31 29.13 25.61
CA TYR A 13 27.68 29.61 25.51
C TYR A 13 27.88 30.91 26.32
N VAL A 14 28.74 30.85 27.34
CA VAL A 14 29.20 32.04 28.09
C VAL A 14 30.66 32.32 27.72
N GLN A 15 30.93 33.56 27.29
CA GLN A 15 32.25 34.00 26.83
C GLN A 15 33.28 33.95 27.97
N GLY A 16 34.26 33.06 27.86
CA GLY A 16 35.33 32.86 28.86
C GLY A 16 35.09 31.71 29.84
N GLU A 17 33.86 31.18 29.93
CA GLU A 17 33.48 30.13 30.91
C GLU A 17 32.97 28.83 30.26
N CYS A 18 32.74 28.83 28.94
CA CYS A 18 32.27 27.64 28.24
C CYS A 18 33.39 26.57 28.13
N TRP A 19 33.36 25.60 29.04
CA TRP A 19 34.26 24.45 29.09
C TRP A 19 33.73 23.30 28.23
N ILE A 20 33.67 23.54 26.92
CA ILE A 20 33.62 22.55 25.82
C ILE A 20 32.64 21.38 26.06
N CYS A 21 31.46 21.47 25.42
CA CYS A 21 30.55 20.34 25.30
C CYS A 21 31.24 19.10 24.68
N GLU A 22 31.11 17.94 25.32
CA GLU A 22 31.58 16.68 24.72
C GLU A 22 30.73 16.36 23.47
N ASN A 23 31.34 16.50 22.30
CA ASN A 23 30.73 16.29 20.99
C ASN A 23 29.39 17.03 20.79
N TYR A 24 29.30 18.32 21.17
CA TYR A 24 28.08 19.13 21.00
C TYR A 24 26.83 18.55 21.68
N SER A 25 26.98 17.69 22.69
CA SER A 25 25.88 17.09 23.45
C SER A 25 24.97 18.09 24.15
N LEU A 26 25.54 19.22 24.58
CA LEU A 26 24.86 20.30 25.29
C LEU A 26 24.50 21.48 24.37
N TYR A 27 24.60 21.31 23.04
CA TYR A 27 24.29 22.37 22.08
C TYR A 27 22.79 22.71 22.12
N TRP A 28 22.48 23.93 22.54
CA TRP A 28 21.14 24.48 22.53
C TRP A 28 21.05 25.67 21.56
N PRO A 29 20.50 25.46 20.35
CA PRO A 29 20.43 26.51 19.34
C PRO A 29 19.41 27.61 19.67
N GLU A 30 19.75 28.85 19.32
CA GLU A 30 18.81 29.96 19.15
C GLU A 30 17.99 29.75 17.87
N ASP A 31 18.65 29.68 16.71
CA ASP A 31 18.05 29.23 15.46
C ASP A 31 18.27 27.72 15.25
N LYS A 32 17.16 26.98 15.22
CA LYS A 32 17.14 25.52 15.00
C LYS A 32 17.59 25.10 13.59
N ARG A 33 17.76 26.04 12.66
CA ARG A 33 18.28 25.79 11.29
C ARG A 33 19.80 25.64 11.28
N ILE A 34 20.51 26.29 12.21
CA ILE A 34 21.97 26.20 12.33
C ILE A 34 22.30 24.95 13.15
N LEU A 35 22.98 24.00 12.52
CA LEU A 35 23.24 22.68 13.09
C LEU A 35 24.68 22.56 13.54
N CYS A 36 24.90 21.90 14.67
CA CYS A 36 26.24 21.50 15.07
C CYS A 36 26.72 20.27 14.28
N LYS A 37 28.03 20.01 14.30
CA LYS A 37 28.65 18.84 13.62
C LYS A 37 27.97 17.52 13.98
N ARG A 38 27.67 17.31 15.28
CA ARG A 38 26.96 16.11 15.75
C ARG A 38 25.58 15.97 15.11
N GLN A 39 24.79 17.04 15.06
CA GLN A 39 23.45 16.99 14.44
C GLN A 39 23.52 16.72 12.94
N ILE A 40 24.54 17.25 12.25
CA ILE A 40 24.80 16.96 10.84
C ILE A 40 25.12 15.47 10.67
N GLN A 41 26.07 14.94 11.45
CA GLN A 41 26.44 13.52 11.45
C GLN A 41 25.24 12.62 11.75
N GLU A 42 24.46 12.91 12.80
CA GLU A 42 23.25 12.15 13.14
C GLU A 42 22.22 12.16 12.00
N ARG A 43 22.06 13.29 11.29
CA ARG A 43 21.17 13.38 10.13
C ARG A 43 21.67 12.52 8.99
N GLU A 44 22.97 12.53 8.71
CA GLU A 44 23.62 11.69 7.69
C GLU A 44 23.48 10.21 8.03
N GLU A 45 23.76 9.82 9.27
CA GLU A 45 23.55 8.47 9.76
C GLU A 45 22.09 8.03 9.62
N ARG A 46 21.13 8.89 10.00
CA ARG A 46 19.69 8.59 9.84
C ARG A 46 19.32 8.44 8.36
N LYS A 47 19.89 9.25 7.46
CA LYS A 47 19.70 9.11 6.01
C LYS A 47 20.26 7.78 5.51
N LEU A 48 21.48 7.41 5.92
CA LEU A 48 22.12 6.14 5.58
C LEU A 48 21.30 4.96 6.12
N LYS A 49 20.92 4.97 7.40
CA LYS A 49 20.05 3.95 8.02
C LYS A 49 18.72 3.80 7.27
N ARG A 50 18.09 4.90 6.84
CA ARG A 50 16.88 4.86 6.01
C ARG A 50 17.12 4.27 4.62
N LYS A 51 18.26 4.56 3.99
CA LYS A 51 18.65 4.00 2.70
C LYS A 51 18.87 2.49 2.81
N MET A 52 19.67 2.05 3.78
CA MET A 52 19.89 0.63 4.08
C MET A 52 18.58 -0.12 4.37
N LYS A 53 17.69 0.47 5.18
CA LYS A 53 16.36 -0.12 5.46
C LYS A 53 15.49 -0.25 4.20
N LYS A 54 15.58 0.69 3.25
CA LYS A 54 14.86 0.63 1.97
C LYS A 54 15.43 -0.44 1.04
N GLU A 55 16.74 -0.70 1.12
CA GLU A 55 17.44 -1.70 0.32
C GLU A 55 17.22 -3.12 0.83
N ASN A 56 16.87 -3.30 2.10
CA ASN A 56 16.48 -4.59 2.66
C ASN A 56 15.37 -5.25 1.82
N GLU A 57 15.59 -6.51 1.45
CA GLU A 57 14.67 -7.32 0.64
C GLU A 57 13.27 -7.42 1.25
N ALA A 58 13.13 -7.47 2.57
CA ALA A 58 11.83 -7.43 3.22
C ALA A 58 11.06 -6.12 2.90
N SER A 59 11.76 -4.98 2.89
CA SER A 59 11.17 -3.69 2.52
C SER A 59 10.78 -3.65 1.04
N LYS A 60 11.65 -4.15 0.15
CA LYS A 60 11.34 -4.25 -1.29
C LYS A 60 10.15 -5.16 -1.56
N ARG A 61 10.09 -6.34 -0.93
CA ARG A 61 8.99 -7.30 -1.03
C ARG A 61 7.67 -6.69 -0.58
N GLY A 62 7.65 -6.00 0.56
CA GLY A 62 6.45 -5.30 1.03
C GLY A 62 5.95 -4.24 0.06
N LYS A 63 6.84 -3.43 -0.52
CA LYS A 63 6.47 -2.44 -1.55
C LYS A 63 5.93 -3.07 -2.82
N ARG A 64 6.55 -4.16 -3.29
CA ARG A 64 6.08 -4.91 -4.47
C ARG A 64 4.70 -5.52 -4.21
N ALA A 65 4.48 -6.11 -3.04
CA ALA A 65 3.19 -6.69 -2.66
C ALA A 65 2.08 -5.61 -2.64
N LYS A 66 2.36 -4.45 -2.03
CA LYS A 66 1.42 -3.31 -2.01
C LYS A 66 1.10 -2.82 -3.43
N ARG A 67 2.12 -2.69 -4.29
CA ARG A 67 1.94 -2.31 -5.70
C ARG A 67 1.09 -3.32 -6.46
N LYS A 68 1.37 -4.62 -6.28
CA LYS A 68 0.61 -5.71 -6.92
C LYS A 68 -0.87 -5.70 -6.55
N GLY A 69 -1.19 -5.45 -5.28
CA GLY A 69 -2.58 -5.28 -4.83
C GLY A 69 -3.24 -4.09 -5.52
N TRP A 70 -2.59 -2.93 -5.43
CA TRP A 70 -3.06 -1.70 -6.08
C TRP A 70 -3.27 -1.88 -7.60
N GLU A 71 -2.36 -2.52 -8.31
CA GLU A 71 -2.49 -2.80 -9.74
C GLU A 71 -3.71 -3.68 -10.03
N GLY A 72 -3.91 -4.76 -9.27
CA GLY A 72 -5.05 -5.66 -9.47
C GLY A 72 -6.40 -4.98 -9.22
N GLU A 73 -6.51 -4.18 -8.16
CA GLU A 73 -7.73 -3.40 -7.88
C GLU A 73 -8.02 -2.38 -8.99
N ASN A 74 -6.97 -1.71 -9.49
CA ASN A 74 -7.10 -0.72 -10.55
C ASN A 74 -7.46 -1.36 -11.89
N GLU A 75 -6.95 -2.56 -12.16
CA GLU A 75 -7.28 -3.35 -13.34
C GLU A 75 -8.77 -3.71 -13.35
N VAL A 76 -9.33 -4.18 -12.22
CA VAL A 76 -10.77 -4.49 -12.09
C VAL A 76 -11.63 -3.25 -12.34
N VAL A 77 -11.28 -2.09 -11.73
CA VAL A 77 -12.04 -0.85 -11.94
C VAL A 77 -12.01 -0.41 -13.39
N LYS A 78 -10.83 -0.43 -14.03
CA LYS A 78 -10.72 -0.08 -15.46
C LYS A 78 -11.52 -1.03 -16.35
N LEU A 79 -11.51 -2.32 -16.04
CA LEU A 79 -12.30 -3.31 -16.76
C LEU A 79 -13.80 -2.98 -16.64
N LEU A 80 -14.32 -2.77 -15.44
CA LEU A 80 -15.74 -2.41 -15.24
C LEU A 80 -16.11 -1.10 -15.96
N GLN A 81 -15.31 -0.06 -15.80
CA GLN A 81 -15.52 1.24 -16.45
C GLN A 81 -15.49 1.17 -17.98
N LYS A 82 -14.63 0.31 -18.56
CA LYS A 82 -14.57 0.10 -20.00
C LYS A 82 -15.91 -0.38 -20.58
N TYR A 83 -16.70 -1.11 -19.79
CA TYR A 83 -18.01 -1.61 -20.17
C TYR A 83 -19.16 -0.76 -19.61
N GLY A 84 -18.89 0.49 -19.22
CA GLY A 84 -19.91 1.45 -18.78
C GLY A 84 -20.40 1.28 -17.34
N ILE A 85 -19.76 0.42 -16.55
CA ILE A 85 -20.13 0.20 -15.15
C ILE A 85 -19.39 1.20 -14.28
N GLU A 86 -20.14 2.00 -13.51
CA GLU A 86 -19.57 2.89 -12.51
C GLU A 86 -18.89 2.07 -11.42
N ALA A 87 -17.57 2.20 -11.30
CA ALA A 87 -16.77 1.51 -10.31
C ALA A 87 -15.65 2.41 -9.78
N GLU A 88 -15.35 2.26 -8.49
CA GLU A 88 -14.28 2.99 -7.82
C GLU A 88 -13.54 2.11 -6.82
N ARG A 89 -12.29 2.47 -6.54
CA ARG A 89 -11.50 1.82 -5.50
C ARG A 89 -11.77 2.46 -4.15
N VAL A 90 -11.81 1.64 -3.12
CA VAL A 90 -11.96 2.13 -1.75
C VAL A 90 -10.58 2.49 -1.18
N PRO A 91 -10.33 3.76 -0.83
CA PRO A 91 -9.06 4.14 -0.21
C PRO A 91 -8.96 3.54 1.19
N LEU A 92 -7.75 3.12 1.57
CA LEU A 92 -7.45 2.56 2.90
C LEU A 92 -8.24 1.27 3.24
N SER A 93 -8.68 0.52 2.22
CA SER A 93 -9.33 -0.78 2.40
C SER A 93 -8.51 -1.67 3.34
N GLY A 94 -9.15 -2.18 4.40
CA GLY A 94 -8.54 -3.03 5.43
C GLY A 94 -7.68 -2.33 6.49
N ALA A 95 -7.36 -1.04 6.36
CA ALA A 95 -6.65 -0.27 7.40
C ALA A 95 -7.60 0.39 8.42
N LEU A 96 -8.80 0.76 7.98
CA LEU A 96 -9.87 1.30 8.82
C LEU A 96 -10.83 0.16 9.21
N LYS A 97 -10.99 -0.12 10.50
CA LYS A 97 -11.95 -1.11 11.06
C LYS A 97 -13.42 -0.66 10.95
N SER A 98 -13.77 0.08 9.91
CA SER A 98 -15.13 0.55 9.68
C SER A 98 -15.73 -0.20 8.50
N THR A 99 -16.96 -0.69 8.66
CA THR A 99 -17.72 -1.47 7.67
C THR A 99 -17.82 -0.79 6.30
N LYS A 100 -17.80 0.55 6.26
CA LYS A 100 -17.86 1.32 5.01
C LYS A 100 -16.63 1.13 4.12
N TYR A 101 -15.46 0.82 4.69
CA TYR A 101 -14.16 0.74 3.99
C TYR A 101 -13.55 -0.67 4.00
N SER A 102 -14.37 -1.72 4.12
CA SER A 102 -13.88 -3.09 4.32
C SER A 102 -13.68 -3.90 3.03
N CYS A 103 -13.89 -3.32 1.85
CA CYS A 103 -13.74 -3.97 0.55
C CYS A 103 -12.75 -3.21 -0.34
N ASP A 104 -12.25 -3.85 -1.40
CA ASP A 104 -11.26 -3.25 -2.30
C ASP A 104 -11.88 -2.33 -3.36
N VAL A 105 -12.99 -2.76 -3.96
CA VAL A 105 -13.67 -2.05 -5.05
C VAL A 105 -15.18 -1.98 -4.76
N VAL A 106 -15.81 -0.87 -5.10
CA VAL A 106 -17.26 -0.71 -5.13
C VAL A 106 -17.70 -0.46 -6.56
N ALA A 107 -18.76 -1.13 -7.00
CA ALA A 107 -19.31 -0.97 -8.33
C ALA A 107 -20.84 -0.94 -8.28
N ASN A 108 -21.46 -0.19 -9.19
CA ASN A 108 -22.90 -0.16 -9.36
C ASN A 108 -23.33 -1.23 -10.38
N ILE A 109 -23.68 -2.42 -9.88
CA ILE A 109 -24.11 -3.57 -10.68
C ILE A 109 -25.43 -4.04 -10.08
N ASN A 110 -26.55 -3.60 -10.66
CA ASN A 110 -27.89 -3.76 -10.08
C ASN A 110 -27.91 -3.31 -8.60
N GLY A 111 -27.40 -2.10 -8.36
CA GLY A 111 -27.16 -1.53 -7.03
C GLY A 111 -25.69 -1.62 -6.58
N GLU A 112 -25.40 -1.08 -5.40
CA GLU A 112 -24.04 -1.07 -4.84
C GLU A 112 -23.57 -2.50 -4.54
N LYS A 113 -22.50 -2.93 -5.20
CA LYS A 113 -21.79 -4.19 -4.94
C LYS A 113 -20.39 -3.91 -4.43
N ARG A 114 -19.99 -4.69 -3.43
CA ARG A 114 -18.67 -4.66 -2.80
C ARG A 114 -17.85 -5.84 -3.31
N ILE A 115 -16.67 -5.54 -3.84
CA ILE A 115 -15.82 -6.51 -4.54
C ILE A 115 -14.49 -6.61 -3.82
N GLU A 116 -14.09 -7.84 -3.50
CA GLU A 116 -12.77 -8.19 -3.00
C GLU A 116 -11.88 -8.65 -4.15
N VAL A 117 -10.68 -8.10 -4.29
CA VAL A 117 -9.81 -8.38 -5.44
C VAL A 117 -8.61 -9.23 -5.01
N LYS A 118 -8.51 -10.44 -5.56
CA LYS A 118 -7.40 -11.36 -5.28
C LYS A 118 -6.60 -11.69 -6.52
N ARG A 119 -5.38 -11.12 -6.60
CA ARG A 119 -4.37 -11.52 -7.59
C ARG A 119 -3.34 -12.45 -6.97
N ARG A 120 -3.24 -13.69 -7.47
CA ARG A 120 -2.31 -14.72 -6.99
C ARG A 120 -1.54 -15.34 -8.16
N LYS A 121 -0.31 -15.80 -7.90
CA LYS A 121 0.48 -16.55 -8.91
C LYS A 121 0.03 -18.03 -8.97
N THR A 122 -0.33 -18.57 -7.82
CA THR A 122 -0.73 -19.97 -7.61
C THR A 122 -1.94 -20.02 -6.66
N GLY A 123 -2.61 -21.17 -6.58
CA GLY A 123 -3.77 -21.39 -5.70
C GLY A 123 -5.13 -21.21 -6.36
N LEU A 124 -5.18 -20.73 -7.60
CA LEU A 124 -6.39 -20.70 -8.43
C LEU A 124 -6.31 -21.69 -9.61
N THR A 125 -5.21 -22.41 -9.74
CA THR A 125 -4.93 -23.30 -10.89
C THR A 125 -6.00 -24.37 -11.05
N SER A 126 -6.44 -25.01 -9.96
CA SER A 126 -7.50 -26.03 -10.03
C SER A 126 -8.81 -25.46 -10.55
N ILE A 127 -9.17 -24.22 -10.17
CA ILE A 127 -10.39 -23.55 -10.64
C ILE A 127 -10.30 -23.30 -12.15
N TYR A 128 -9.15 -22.82 -12.64
CA TYR A 128 -8.94 -22.65 -14.08
C TYR A 128 -8.95 -23.98 -14.83
N ASN A 129 -8.40 -25.06 -14.24
CA ASN A 129 -8.42 -26.38 -14.86
C ASN A 129 -9.86 -26.90 -14.99
N TRP A 130 -10.68 -26.78 -13.94
CA TRP A 130 -12.10 -27.18 -13.97
C TRP A 130 -12.93 -26.32 -14.93
N LEU A 131 -12.68 -25.01 -14.99
CA LEU A 131 -13.33 -24.12 -15.96
C LEU A 131 -12.99 -24.48 -17.42
N ASN A 132 -11.80 -25.03 -17.67
CA ASN A 132 -11.33 -25.37 -19.02
C ASN A 132 -11.41 -26.88 -19.32
N GLU A 133 -12.08 -27.66 -18.47
CA GLU A 133 -12.18 -29.11 -18.63
C GLU A 133 -13.08 -29.50 -19.81
N ASP A 134 -14.14 -28.71 -20.04
CA ASP A 134 -15.05 -28.85 -21.18
C ASP A 134 -15.17 -27.52 -21.91
N GLU A 135 -14.88 -27.51 -23.21
CA GLU A 135 -14.94 -26.34 -24.08
C GLU A 135 -16.36 -25.80 -24.27
N ASN A 136 -17.39 -26.60 -23.97
CA ASN A 136 -18.79 -26.21 -24.07
C ASN A 136 -19.36 -25.66 -22.75
N SER A 137 -18.58 -25.67 -21.68
CA SER A 137 -19.00 -25.21 -20.36
C SER A 137 -18.59 -23.76 -20.11
N ASN A 138 -19.55 -22.85 -19.98
CA ASN A 138 -19.28 -21.42 -19.71
C ASN A 138 -19.19 -21.08 -18.22
N LEU A 139 -19.77 -21.91 -17.35
CA LEU A 139 -19.91 -21.66 -15.92
C LEU A 139 -19.41 -22.86 -15.11
N LEU A 140 -18.64 -22.59 -14.05
CA LEU A 140 -18.27 -23.60 -13.06
C LEU A 140 -19.07 -23.37 -11.78
N MET A 141 -19.92 -24.33 -11.43
CA MET A 141 -20.64 -24.33 -10.16
C MET A 141 -20.00 -25.32 -9.19
N MET A 142 -19.65 -24.85 -8.00
CA MET A 142 -18.95 -25.66 -6.98
C MET A 142 -19.47 -25.34 -5.59
N ARG A 143 -19.51 -26.35 -4.71
CA ARG A 143 -19.85 -26.17 -3.30
C ARG A 143 -19.01 -27.08 -2.43
N GLN A 144 -18.75 -26.63 -1.21
CA GLN A 144 -18.27 -27.48 -0.14
C GLN A 144 -19.46 -28.06 0.62
N ASP A 145 -19.27 -29.19 1.29
CA ASP A 145 -20.31 -29.78 2.16
C ASP A 145 -20.84 -28.76 3.17
N ASN A 146 -22.17 -28.69 3.27
CA ASN A 146 -22.92 -27.78 4.15
C ASN A 146 -22.64 -26.28 3.91
N LYS A 147 -22.20 -25.91 2.71
CA LYS A 147 -22.04 -24.53 2.26
C LYS A 147 -22.93 -24.24 1.04
N ASP A 148 -23.12 -22.96 0.78
CA ASP A 148 -23.85 -22.48 -0.39
C ASP A 148 -23.06 -22.74 -1.68
N TRP A 149 -23.79 -22.80 -2.80
CA TRP A 149 -23.19 -22.91 -4.13
C TRP A 149 -22.44 -21.64 -4.50
N LEU A 150 -21.25 -21.82 -5.08
CA LEU A 150 -20.44 -20.78 -5.68
C LEU A 150 -20.49 -20.93 -7.20
N VAL A 151 -20.61 -19.80 -7.88
CA VAL A 151 -20.51 -19.72 -9.34
C VAL A 151 -19.21 -19.02 -9.69
N CYS A 152 -18.40 -19.64 -10.53
CA CYS A 152 -17.19 -19.07 -11.10
C CYS A 152 -17.33 -19.00 -12.61
N MET A 153 -16.94 -17.88 -13.19
CA MET A 153 -17.03 -17.58 -14.60
C MET A 153 -15.94 -16.58 -14.99
N THR A 154 -15.67 -16.46 -16.29
CA THR A 154 -14.77 -15.42 -16.79
C THR A 154 -15.41 -14.04 -16.62
N PHE A 155 -14.58 -12.98 -16.61
CA PHE A 155 -15.10 -11.61 -16.51
C PHE A 155 -15.98 -11.25 -17.70
N GLU A 156 -15.66 -11.75 -18.90
CA GLU A 156 -16.47 -11.52 -20.10
C GLU A 156 -17.86 -12.17 -19.99
N GLU A 157 -17.93 -13.41 -19.50
CA GLU A 157 -19.22 -14.07 -19.28
C GLU A 157 -20.06 -13.35 -18.23
N PHE A 158 -19.42 -12.88 -17.16
CA PHE A 158 -20.09 -12.04 -16.16
C PHE A 158 -20.70 -10.77 -16.78
N LEU A 159 -19.98 -10.09 -17.66
CA LEU A 159 -20.49 -8.91 -18.38
C LEU A 159 -21.66 -9.26 -19.31
N ASN A 160 -21.58 -10.38 -20.02
CA ASN A 160 -22.66 -10.85 -20.89
C ASN A 160 -23.97 -11.09 -20.12
N LEU A 161 -23.87 -11.54 -18.87
CA LEU A 161 -25.04 -11.75 -18.01
C LEU A 161 -25.66 -10.43 -17.56
N ILE A 162 -24.86 -9.52 -17.01
CA ILE A 162 -25.39 -8.25 -16.46
C ILE A 162 -25.83 -7.27 -17.56
N SER A 163 -25.21 -7.31 -18.75
CA SER A 163 -25.61 -6.44 -19.87
C SER A 163 -26.99 -6.79 -20.44
N LYS A 164 -27.37 -8.07 -20.41
CA LYS A 164 -28.71 -8.53 -20.83
C LYS A 164 -29.82 -8.13 -19.86
N GLU A 165 -29.48 -7.80 -18.61
CA GLU A 165 -30.45 -7.34 -17.59
C GLU A 165 -30.66 -5.82 -17.60
N VAL A 166 -29.76 -5.05 -18.21
CA VAL A 166 -29.82 -3.57 -18.29
C VAL A 166 -30.42 -3.06 -19.61
N SER A 167 -30.79 -3.98 -20.51
CA SER A 167 -31.50 -3.70 -21.79
C SER A 167 -33.01 -3.80 -21.62
#